data_AF-A0A7S0KLV5-F1
#
_entry.id   AF-A0A7S0KLV5-F1
#
_cell.length_a   1.000
_cell.length_b   1.000
_cell.length_c   1.000
_cell.angle_alpha   90.00
_cell.angle_beta   90.00
_cell.angle_gamma   90.00
#
_symmetry.space_group_name_H-M   'P 1'
#
loop_
_entity.id
_entity.type
_entity.pdbx_description
1 polymer ?
#
loop_
_entity_poly.entity_id
_entity_poly.type
_entity_poly.pdbx_seq_one_letter_code
_entity_poly.pdbx_strand_id
1 'polypeptide(L)'
;MRRAINAHRSSASASTYASFNALPGLAPVWALASVVSRSSTLGTRASVLGETFAAVASVAFTDCCFTASGAMRTFISAVVYMFALRVVFGAFAMDSVMVSAARWAAVALGSSAREDEMLSCSLGMAALASLGVKILMVGRENDSVDSIMIENSPVMVLGTGFCALGAGFIFAGARLASRRRRAARWTVVATVLGILAIPEAFYRAVFHGSMRQSSSPSIYHALVRFTLQTTPMKTLFALGTYWLISVAAALYAIHRTRSSVSNTIRRKIFHFLVVIMFTPVMRAHEDLLRVAFAVAFALFAAVEFARLCDIHHGSGRVGAFITRMYGDCAAAVVTTKTSSSPRLILDHFSLLLGVAVPLWMSEGIGARSLAPWSGFLTLGVGDSFAAIVGVTMGKHRVFSSASAKTIEGSLAFTISTIAAALCVSDVDISFTRLVFASALTAACELTSDGVDNFVLPFYFAALVR
;
A
#
# COMPACT_ATOMS: atom_id res chain seq x y z
N MET A 1 -31.94 -32.76 -8.34
CA MET A 1 -30.54 -32.48 -8.73
C MET A 1 -30.39 -31.27 -9.67
N ARG A 2 -31.06 -31.21 -10.84
CA ARG A 2 -30.99 -30.03 -11.76
C ARG A 2 -31.48 -28.70 -11.14
N ARG A 3 -32.47 -28.71 -10.24
CA ARG A 3 -32.93 -27.51 -9.51
C ARG A 3 -31.90 -26.99 -8.48
N ALA A 4 -31.12 -27.88 -7.85
CA ALA A 4 -30.05 -27.50 -6.92
C ALA A 4 -28.83 -26.90 -7.64
N ILE A 5 -28.54 -27.37 -8.87
CA ILE A 5 -27.49 -26.81 -9.72
C ILE A 5 -27.89 -25.41 -10.25
N ASN A 6 -29.17 -25.19 -10.55
CA ASN A 6 -29.66 -23.88 -10.96
C ASN A 6 -29.71 -22.87 -9.79
N ALA A 7 -30.04 -23.30 -8.57
CA ALA A 7 -29.96 -22.46 -7.38
C ALA A 7 -28.51 -22.05 -7.03
N HIS A 8 -27.55 -22.93 -7.30
CA HIS A 8 -26.12 -22.63 -7.09
C HIS A 8 -25.55 -21.68 -8.16
N ARG A 9 -26.11 -21.68 -9.38
CA ARG A 9 -25.79 -20.70 -10.44
C ARG A 9 -26.41 -19.33 -10.18
N SER A 10 -27.63 -19.25 -9.65
CA SER A 10 -28.24 -17.97 -9.28
C SER A 10 -27.59 -17.34 -8.04
N SER A 11 -27.07 -18.15 -7.10
CA SER A 11 -26.29 -17.64 -5.97
C SER A 11 -24.88 -17.19 -6.37
N ALA A 12 -24.28 -17.84 -7.38
CA ALA A 12 -23.00 -17.42 -7.94
C ALA A 12 -23.12 -16.09 -8.71
N SER A 13 -24.18 -15.90 -9.50
CA SER A 13 -24.44 -14.60 -10.15
C SER A 13 -24.78 -13.51 -9.14
N ALA A 14 -25.50 -13.83 -8.06
CA ALA A 14 -25.74 -12.88 -6.97
C ALA A 14 -24.44 -12.47 -6.24
N SER A 15 -23.45 -13.37 -6.13
CA SER A 15 -22.12 -13.02 -5.59
C SER A 15 -21.32 -12.11 -6.54
N THR A 16 -21.50 -12.27 -7.86
CA THR A 16 -20.89 -11.39 -8.86
C THR A 16 -21.53 -9.99 -8.87
N TYR A 17 -22.83 -9.89 -8.58
CA TYR A 17 -23.49 -8.61 -8.35
C TYR A 17 -23.13 -7.98 -6.99
N ALA A 18 -22.81 -8.78 -5.98
CA ALA A 18 -22.33 -8.27 -4.69
C ALA A 18 -20.91 -7.68 -4.79
N SER A 19 -20.01 -8.26 -5.60
CA SER A 19 -18.71 -7.64 -5.93
C SER A 19 -18.87 -6.40 -6.83
N PHE A 20 -19.94 -6.31 -7.63
CA PHE A 20 -20.32 -5.11 -8.35
C PHE A 20 -20.69 -3.92 -7.43
N ASN A 21 -21.07 -4.18 -6.17
CA ASN A 21 -21.47 -3.14 -5.21
C ASN A 21 -20.32 -2.63 -4.31
N ALA A 22 -19.12 -3.23 -4.37
CA ALA A 22 -17.94 -2.70 -3.67
C ALA A 22 -17.18 -1.63 -4.50
N LEU A 23 -17.33 -1.65 -5.84
CA LEU A 23 -16.69 -0.71 -6.77
C LEU A 23 -17.33 0.69 -6.92
N PRO A 24 -18.64 0.94 -6.66
CA PRO A 24 -19.23 2.28 -6.77
C PRO A 24 -18.68 3.27 -5.75
N GLY A 25 -18.13 2.81 -4.63
CA GLY A 25 -17.49 3.65 -3.61
C GLY A 25 -16.17 4.28 -4.07
N LEU A 26 -15.53 3.74 -5.11
CA LEU A 26 -14.25 4.22 -5.63
C LEU A 26 -14.36 5.10 -6.88
N ALA A 27 -15.46 5.02 -7.62
CA ALA A 27 -15.71 5.86 -8.79
C ALA A 27 -15.62 7.38 -8.51
N PRO A 28 -16.09 7.91 -7.37
CA PRO A 28 -15.91 9.32 -7.02
C PRO A 28 -14.45 9.68 -6.73
N VAL A 29 -13.67 8.78 -6.12
CA VAL A 29 -12.22 8.95 -5.85
C VAL A 29 -11.47 9.11 -7.18
N TRP A 30 -11.80 8.28 -8.15
CA TRP A 30 -11.18 8.26 -9.48
C TRP A 30 -11.56 9.48 -10.32
N ALA A 31 -12.83 9.90 -10.26
CA ALA A 31 -13.29 11.13 -10.92
C ALA A 31 -12.58 12.36 -10.33
N LEU A 32 -12.48 12.46 -9.01
CA LEU A 32 -11.83 13.58 -8.34
C LEU A 32 -10.33 13.68 -8.68
N ALA A 33 -9.62 12.56 -8.71
CA ALA A 33 -8.19 12.53 -9.00
C ALA A 33 -7.86 12.90 -10.46
N SER A 34 -8.74 12.55 -11.41
CA SER A 34 -8.63 12.97 -12.81
C SER A 34 -8.86 14.48 -13.01
N VAL A 35 -9.69 15.11 -12.17
CA VAL A 35 -9.96 16.56 -12.19
C VAL A 35 -8.80 17.34 -11.58
N VAL A 36 -8.22 16.87 -10.47
CA VAL A 36 -7.05 17.50 -9.82
C VAL A 36 -5.82 17.48 -10.73
N SER A 37 -5.64 16.44 -11.56
CA SER A 37 -4.54 16.35 -12.53
C SER A 37 -4.56 17.43 -13.62
N ARG A 38 -5.70 18.05 -13.91
CA ARG A 38 -5.81 19.08 -14.98
C ARG A 38 -5.51 20.50 -14.48
N SER A 39 -5.35 20.70 -13.18
CA SER A 39 -5.32 22.05 -12.57
C SER A 39 -3.93 22.55 -12.15
N SER A 40 -2.84 21.78 -12.30
CA SER A 40 -1.55 22.17 -11.74
C SER A 40 -0.58 22.73 -12.79
N THR A 41 -0.41 24.06 -12.79
CA THR A 41 0.77 24.80 -13.26
C THR A 41 1.99 24.64 -12.34
N LEU A 42 2.11 23.51 -11.64
CA LEU A 42 3.18 23.21 -10.68
C LEU A 42 4.08 22.12 -11.25
N GLY A 43 5.40 22.33 -11.11
CA GLY A 43 6.47 21.62 -11.84
C GLY A 43 6.47 20.10 -11.79
N THR A 44 7.45 19.51 -12.48
CA THR A 44 7.69 18.10 -12.83
C THR A 44 7.47 17.03 -11.72
N ARG A 45 7.36 17.42 -10.44
CA ARG A 45 7.12 16.51 -9.30
C ARG A 45 5.64 16.40 -8.91
N ALA A 46 4.82 17.42 -9.16
CA ALA A 46 3.37 17.39 -8.92
C ALA A 46 2.60 16.62 -10.01
N SER A 47 3.14 16.57 -11.23
CA SER A 47 2.58 15.82 -12.37
C SER A 47 2.60 14.31 -12.16
N VAL A 48 3.58 13.79 -11.40
CA VAL A 48 3.74 12.35 -11.15
C VAL A 48 2.53 11.76 -10.45
N LEU A 49 1.91 12.49 -9.51
CA LEU A 49 0.70 12.01 -8.85
C LEU A 49 -0.55 12.15 -9.70
N GLY A 50 -0.68 13.25 -10.44
CA GLY A 50 -1.79 13.44 -11.36
C GLY A 50 -1.84 12.31 -12.40
N GLU A 51 -0.68 12.00 -12.99
CA GLU A 51 -0.50 10.89 -13.93
C GLU A 51 -0.69 9.53 -13.25
N THR A 52 -0.14 9.33 -12.04
CA THR A 52 -0.27 8.05 -11.34
C THR A 52 -1.73 7.78 -10.96
N PHE A 53 -2.46 8.80 -10.50
CA PHE A 53 -3.88 8.68 -10.20
C PHE A 53 -4.75 8.56 -11.45
N ALA A 54 -4.43 9.25 -12.55
CA ALA A 54 -5.14 9.10 -13.82
C ALA A 54 -4.95 7.69 -14.42
N ALA A 55 -3.76 7.13 -14.31
CA ALA A 55 -3.46 5.76 -14.73
C ALA A 55 -4.05 4.73 -13.77
N VAL A 56 -4.06 4.97 -12.44
CA VAL A 56 -4.80 4.17 -11.45
C VAL A 56 -6.29 4.16 -11.77
N ALA A 57 -6.88 5.32 -12.10
CA ALA A 57 -8.27 5.44 -12.54
C ALA A 57 -8.51 4.69 -13.85
N SER A 58 -7.57 4.73 -14.79
CA SER A 58 -7.65 4.01 -16.06
C SER A 58 -7.54 2.49 -15.88
N VAL A 59 -6.64 2.02 -15.01
CA VAL A 59 -6.49 0.61 -14.63
C VAL A 59 -7.75 0.10 -13.95
N ALA A 60 -8.27 0.86 -12.98
CA ALA A 60 -9.48 0.53 -12.26
C ALA A 60 -10.73 0.55 -13.14
N PHE A 61 -10.87 1.54 -14.03
CA PHE A 61 -11.90 1.54 -15.08
C PHE A 61 -11.82 0.30 -15.95
N THR A 62 -10.61 -0.10 -16.34
CA THR A 62 -10.38 -1.32 -17.12
C THR A 62 -10.73 -2.57 -16.29
N ASP A 63 -10.55 -2.58 -14.96
CA ASP A 63 -11.00 -3.68 -14.09
C ASP A 63 -12.53 -3.74 -13.93
N CYS A 64 -13.21 -2.59 -13.89
CA CYS A 64 -14.68 -2.52 -13.94
C CYS A 64 -15.22 -3.08 -15.26
N CYS A 65 -14.52 -2.83 -16.38
CA CYS A 65 -14.98 -3.16 -17.72
C CYS A 65 -14.55 -4.55 -18.22
N PHE A 66 -13.48 -5.14 -17.68
CA PHE A 66 -12.94 -6.42 -18.13
C PHE A 66 -12.83 -7.41 -16.96
N THR A 67 -13.60 -8.50 -17.03
CA THR A 67 -13.52 -9.64 -16.12
C THR A 67 -12.10 -10.23 -16.07
N ALA A 68 -11.73 -10.90 -14.96
CA ALA A 68 -10.42 -11.51 -14.75
C ALA A 68 -9.92 -12.41 -15.92
N SER A 69 -10.82 -12.95 -16.75
CA SER A 69 -10.49 -13.67 -17.99
C SER A 69 -9.80 -12.83 -19.07
N GLY A 70 -9.81 -11.50 -18.96
CA GLY A 70 -9.16 -10.57 -19.90
C GLY A 70 -7.77 -10.08 -19.49
N ALA A 71 -7.34 -10.30 -18.24
CA ALA A 71 -6.13 -9.66 -17.68
C ALA A 71 -4.83 -9.99 -18.45
N MET A 72 -4.68 -11.23 -18.92
CA MET A 72 -3.51 -11.61 -19.74
C MET A 72 -3.54 -10.97 -21.13
N ARG A 73 -4.73 -10.83 -21.74
CA ARG A 73 -4.88 -10.19 -23.06
C ARG A 73 -4.61 -8.68 -22.98
N THR A 74 -5.13 -8.03 -21.95
CA THR A 74 -4.87 -6.60 -21.69
C THR A 74 -3.41 -6.36 -21.32
N PHE A 75 -2.79 -7.24 -20.54
CA PHE A 75 -1.34 -7.22 -20.29
C PHE A 75 -0.53 -7.27 -21.59
N ILE A 76 -0.79 -8.27 -22.45
CA ILE A 76 -0.06 -8.43 -23.72
C ILE A 76 -0.26 -7.20 -24.60
N SER A 77 -1.50 -6.71 -24.74
CA SER A 77 -1.79 -5.51 -25.53
C SER A 77 -1.06 -4.26 -25.01
N ALA A 78 -1.06 -4.04 -23.69
CA ALA A 78 -0.38 -2.91 -23.08
C ALA A 78 1.14 -2.97 -23.27
N VAL A 79 1.74 -4.16 -23.16
CA VAL A 79 3.18 -4.36 -23.42
C VAL A 79 3.51 -4.10 -24.89
N VAL A 80 2.71 -4.62 -25.82
CA VAL A 80 2.89 -4.37 -27.27
C VAL A 80 2.81 -2.88 -27.58
N TYR A 81 1.81 -2.18 -27.03
CA TYR A 81 1.65 -0.74 -27.21
C TYR A 81 2.83 0.05 -26.61
N MET A 82 3.30 -0.32 -25.43
CA MET A 82 4.47 0.27 -24.78
C MET A 82 5.72 0.17 -25.67
N PHE A 83 6.02 -1.02 -26.19
CA PHE A 83 7.17 -1.23 -27.07
C PHE A 83 7.00 -0.52 -28.41
N ALA A 84 5.79 -0.56 -29.01
CA ALA A 84 5.50 0.12 -30.26
C ALA A 84 5.76 1.63 -30.14
N LEU A 85 5.29 2.29 -29.09
CA LEU A 85 5.53 3.72 -28.89
C LEU A 85 7.00 4.03 -28.62
N ARG A 86 7.72 3.18 -27.90
CA ARG A 86 9.16 3.36 -27.69
C ARG A 86 9.95 3.25 -29.00
N VAL A 87 9.55 2.35 -29.89
CA VAL A 87 10.19 2.18 -31.21
C VAL A 87 9.83 3.33 -32.15
N VAL A 88 8.57 3.73 -32.21
CA VAL A 88 8.09 4.74 -33.18
C VAL A 88 8.45 6.16 -32.78
N PHE A 89 8.29 6.51 -31.50
CA PHE A 89 8.43 7.89 -31.01
C PHE A 89 9.65 8.09 -30.11
N GLY A 90 10.39 7.03 -29.81
CA GLY A 90 11.51 7.11 -28.88
C GLY A 90 11.10 7.40 -27.43
N ALA A 91 9.81 7.37 -27.08
CA ALA A 91 9.29 7.70 -25.74
C ALA A 91 8.54 6.52 -25.13
N PHE A 92 8.61 6.35 -23.81
CA PHE A 92 7.71 5.41 -23.12
C PHE A 92 6.38 6.09 -22.85
N ALA A 93 5.27 5.45 -23.21
CA ALA A 93 3.96 5.88 -22.71
C ALA A 93 3.78 5.39 -21.28
N MET A 94 3.82 6.31 -20.32
CA MET A 94 3.70 5.99 -18.89
C MET A 94 2.40 5.24 -18.58
N ASP A 95 1.29 5.59 -19.23
CA ASP A 95 0.01 4.87 -19.09
C ASP A 95 0.15 3.38 -19.45
N SER A 96 0.90 3.07 -20.52
CA SER A 96 1.12 1.70 -20.97
C SER A 96 2.01 0.90 -20.02
N VAL A 97 3.04 1.54 -19.43
CA VAL A 97 3.90 0.96 -18.40
C VAL A 97 3.06 0.59 -17.17
N MET A 98 2.26 1.54 -16.71
CA MET A 98 1.42 1.41 -15.53
C MET A 98 0.36 0.31 -15.70
N VAL A 99 -0.36 0.32 -16.83
CA VAL A 99 -1.35 -0.72 -17.15
C VAL A 99 -0.68 -2.09 -17.26
N SER A 100 0.48 -2.19 -17.90
CA SER A 100 1.24 -3.45 -18.00
C SER A 100 1.63 -3.97 -16.61
N ALA A 101 2.14 -3.12 -15.73
CA ALA A 101 2.55 -3.50 -14.39
C ALA A 101 1.36 -3.94 -13.51
N ALA A 102 0.24 -3.20 -13.55
CA ALA A 102 -0.99 -3.58 -12.84
C ALA A 102 -1.53 -4.93 -13.32
N ARG A 103 -1.60 -5.14 -14.64
CA ARG A 103 -2.13 -6.40 -15.19
C ARG A 103 -1.21 -7.58 -14.93
N TRP A 104 0.10 -7.37 -15.00
CA TRP A 104 1.06 -8.38 -14.59
C TRP A 104 0.86 -8.76 -13.12
N ALA A 105 0.66 -7.78 -12.23
CA ALA A 105 0.43 -8.04 -10.81
C ALA A 105 -0.86 -8.87 -10.59
N ALA A 106 -1.96 -8.50 -11.23
CA ALA A 106 -3.22 -9.25 -11.17
C ALA A 106 -3.05 -10.70 -11.65
N VAL A 107 -2.35 -10.91 -12.78
CA VAL A 107 -2.05 -12.24 -13.32
C VAL A 107 -1.11 -13.04 -12.39
N ALA A 108 -0.11 -12.38 -11.80
CA ALA A 108 0.87 -13.01 -10.93
C ALA A 108 0.27 -13.43 -9.58
N LEU A 109 -0.67 -12.66 -9.05
CA LEU A 109 -1.42 -12.99 -7.83
C LEU A 109 -2.40 -14.13 -8.08
N GLY A 110 -3.11 -14.11 -9.22
CA GLY A 110 -4.07 -15.14 -9.60
C GLY A 110 -5.09 -15.38 -8.47
N SER A 111 -5.35 -16.65 -8.14
CA SER A 111 -6.27 -17.01 -7.05
C SER A 111 -5.65 -16.99 -5.64
N SER A 112 -4.45 -16.43 -5.48
CA SER A 112 -3.68 -16.50 -4.22
C SER A 112 -4.02 -15.39 -3.22
N ALA A 113 -4.69 -14.34 -3.68
CA ALA A 113 -5.15 -13.19 -2.92
C ALA A 113 -6.66 -12.97 -3.19
N ARG A 114 -7.33 -12.22 -2.31
CA ARG A 114 -8.73 -11.81 -2.53
C ARG A 114 -8.82 -10.73 -3.62
N GLU A 115 -9.99 -10.53 -4.22
CA GLU A 115 -10.17 -9.61 -5.35
C GLU A 115 -9.81 -8.15 -4.99
N ASP A 116 -10.17 -7.73 -3.77
CA ASP A 116 -9.88 -6.43 -3.20
C ASP A 116 -8.39 -6.20 -2.90
N GLU A 117 -7.72 -7.24 -2.41
CA GLU A 117 -6.27 -7.30 -2.21
C GLU A 117 -5.52 -7.25 -3.55
N MET A 118 -6.03 -7.95 -4.57
CA MET A 118 -5.46 -7.98 -5.91
C MET A 118 -5.50 -6.60 -6.56
N LEU A 119 -6.64 -5.90 -6.45
CA LEU A 119 -6.77 -4.53 -6.94
C LEU A 119 -5.71 -3.64 -6.28
N SER A 120 -5.63 -3.66 -4.95
CA SER A 120 -4.68 -2.84 -4.18
C SER A 120 -3.22 -3.09 -4.60
N CYS A 121 -2.83 -4.36 -4.75
CA CYS A 121 -1.49 -4.72 -5.22
C CYS A 121 -1.24 -4.29 -6.67
N SER A 122 -2.24 -4.38 -7.54
CA SER A 122 -2.13 -3.98 -8.95
C SER A 122 -1.91 -2.47 -9.08
N LEU A 123 -2.64 -1.67 -8.30
CA LEU A 123 -2.43 -0.22 -8.23
C LEU A 123 -1.05 0.13 -7.67
N GLY A 124 -0.62 -0.55 -6.60
CA GLY A 124 0.72 -0.38 -6.04
C GLY A 124 1.82 -0.68 -7.06
N MET A 125 1.66 -1.72 -7.87
CA MET A 125 2.62 -2.05 -8.93
C MET A 125 2.63 -1.06 -10.09
N ALA A 126 1.49 -0.51 -10.47
CA ALA A 126 1.44 0.56 -11.46
C ALA A 126 2.24 1.78 -11.00
N ALA A 127 2.01 2.22 -9.76
CA ALA A 127 2.74 3.34 -9.15
C ALA A 127 4.24 3.06 -9.08
N LEU A 128 4.63 1.89 -8.58
CA LEU A 128 6.04 1.50 -8.46
C LEU A 128 6.74 1.45 -9.82
N ALA A 129 6.10 0.88 -10.84
CA ALA A 129 6.66 0.81 -12.20
C ALA A 129 6.79 2.21 -12.82
N SER A 130 5.79 3.07 -12.63
CA SER A 130 5.85 4.46 -13.10
C SER A 130 7.02 5.22 -12.52
N LEU A 131 7.16 5.16 -11.18
CA LEU A 131 8.24 5.82 -10.46
C LEU A 131 9.61 5.27 -10.86
N GLY A 132 9.74 3.94 -10.93
CA GLY A 132 10.98 3.29 -11.34
C GLY A 132 11.44 3.68 -12.74
N VAL A 133 10.53 3.75 -13.72
CA VAL A 133 10.88 4.18 -15.10
C VAL A 133 11.31 5.65 -15.13
N LYS A 134 10.61 6.54 -14.42
CA LYS A 134 10.97 7.97 -14.35
C LYS A 134 12.37 8.18 -13.78
N ILE A 135 12.68 7.51 -12.67
CA ILE A 135 14.02 7.59 -12.03
C ILE A 135 15.11 7.10 -13.00
N LEU A 136 14.86 6.00 -13.71
CA LEU A 136 15.80 5.45 -14.70
C LEU A 136 16.01 6.35 -15.91
N MET A 137 14.98 7.09 -16.34
CA MET A 137 15.11 8.05 -17.45
C MET A 137 16.01 9.22 -17.07
N VAL A 138 15.77 9.82 -15.91
CA VAL A 138 16.60 10.91 -15.36
C VAL A 138 18.06 10.47 -15.18
N GLY A 139 18.27 9.24 -14.71
CA GLY A 139 19.61 8.66 -14.56
C GLY A 139 20.36 8.46 -15.89
N ARG A 140 19.65 8.46 -17.02
CA ARG A 140 20.24 8.25 -18.36
C ARG A 140 20.59 9.56 -19.07
N GLU A 141 19.93 10.66 -18.71
CA GLU A 141 20.16 11.99 -19.29
C GLU A 141 21.32 12.74 -18.62
N ASN A 142 21.75 12.27 -17.44
CA ASN A 142 22.76 12.91 -16.61
C ASN A 142 24.05 12.08 -16.52
N ASP A 143 25.20 12.75 -16.61
CA ASP A 143 26.50 12.09 -16.56
C ASP A 143 27.09 12.00 -15.13
N SER A 144 26.70 12.88 -14.21
CA SER A 144 27.27 12.94 -12.85
C SER A 144 26.36 12.33 -11.77
N VAL A 145 26.95 11.64 -10.77
CA VAL A 145 26.17 11.06 -9.65
C VAL A 145 25.43 12.15 -8.87
N ASP A 146 26.07 13.31 -8.68
CA ASP A 146 25.49 14.41 -7.92
C ASP A 146 24.29 15.03 -8.64
N SER A 147 24.34 15.21 -9.96
CA SER A 147 23.18 15.70 -10.73
C SER A 147 22.01 14.71 -10.70
N ILE A 148 22.29 13.41 -10.85
CA ILE A 148 21.27 12.35 -10.73
C ILE A 148 20.62 12.38 -9.33
N MET A 149 21.42 12.52 -8.26
CA MET A 149 20.91 12.54 -6.88
C MET A 149 20.12 13.80 -6.55
N ILE A 150 20.50 14.96 -7.10
CA ILE A 150 19.75 16.22 -6.95
C ILE A 150 18.37 16.09 -7.61
N GLU A 151 18.33 15.49 -8.80
CA GLU A 151 17.10 15.41 -9.58
C GLU A 151 16.16 14.31 -9.07
N ASN A 152 16.70 13.13 -8.76
CA ASN A 152 15.95 11.96 -8.31
C ASN A 152 15.76 11.85 -6.80
N SER A 153 16.41 12.66 -5.95
CA SER A 153 16.40 12.50 -4.48
C SER A 153 16.90 11.11 -4.01
N PRO A 154 17.81 11.04 -3.02
CA PRO A 154 18.22 9.75 -2.46
C PRO A 154 17.04 8.96 -1.88
N VAL A 155 15.97 9.65 -1.46
CA VAL A 155 14.76 9.04 -0.90
C VAL A 155 13.99 8.25 -1.95
N MET A 156 13.73 8.80 -3.14
CA MET A 156 12.98 8.08 -4.19
C MET A 156 13.76 6.86 -4.69
N VAL A 157 15.09 6.98 -4.85
CA VAL A 157 15.93 5.87 -5.33
C VAL A 157 15.93 4.73 -4.31
N LEU A 158 16.20 5.02 -3.04
CA LEU A 158 16.21 4.00 -1.99
C LEU A 158 14.81 3.42 -1.78
N GLY A 159 13.80 4.28 -1.66
CA GLY A 159 12.41 3.89 -1.47
C GLY A 159 11.90 2.97 -2.58
N THR A 160 12.12 3.34 -3.86
CA THR A 160 11.72 2.53 -5.00
C THR A 160 12.43 1.18 -5.02
N GLY A 161 13.74 1.14 -4.74
CA GLY A 161 14.51 -0.10 -4.68
C GLY A 161 13.96 -1.09 -3.63
N PHE A 162 13.70 -0.62 -2.41
CA PHE A 162 13.15 -1.47 -1.34
C PHE A 162 11.68 -1.82 -1.55
N CYS A 163 10.85 -0.94 -2.13
CA CYS A 163 9.49 -1.30 -2.52
C CYS A 163 9.48 -2.40 -3.59
N ALA A 164 10.41 -2.37 -4.55
CA ALA A 164 10.59 -3.45 -5.53
C ALA A 164 11.02 -4.78 -4.90
N LEU A 165 11.83 -4.74 -3.83
CA LEU A 165 12.16 -5.93 -3.03
C LEU A 165 10.91 -6.55 -2.40
N GLY A 166 10.08 -5.72 -1.75
CA GLY A 166 8.83 -6.17 -1.12
C GLY A 166 7.83 -6.75 -2.13
N ALA A 167 7.66 -6.07 -3.26
CA ALA A 167 6.86 -6.58 -4.38
C ALA A 167 7.36 -7.96 -4.85
N GLY A 168 8.68 -8.12 -5.01
CA GLY A 168 9.31 -9.39 -5.37
C GLY A 168 8.92 -10.54 -4.43
N PHE A 169 8.96 -10.32 -3.12
CA PHE A 169 8.53 -11.31 -2.12
C PHE A 169 7.03 -11.64 -2.21
N ILE A 170 6.15 -10.64 -2.41
CA ILE A 170 4.71 -10.87 -2.56
C ILE A 170 4.43 -11.77 -3.78
N PHE A 171 4.99 -11.47 -4.95
CA PHE A 171 4.73 -12.26 -6.16
C PHE A 171 5.36 -13.65 -6.11
N ALA A 172 6.52 -13.79 -5.47
CA ALA A 172 7.10 -15.10 -5.21
C ALA A 172 6.23 -15.93 -4.26
N GLY A 173 5.66 -15.29 -3.23
CA GLY A 173 4.70 -15.91 -2.31
C GLY A 173 3.42 -16.34 -3.03
N ALA A 174 2.87 -15.48 -3.88
CA ALA A 174 1.71 -15.81 -4.72
C ALA A 174 1.99 -17.00 -5.63
N ARG A 175 3.18 -17.06 -6.23
CA ARG A 175 3.56 -18.17 -7.11
C ARG A 175 3.75 -19.48 -6.35
N LEU A 176 4.22 -19.40 -5.10
CA LEU A 176 4.31 -20.55 -4.21
C LEU A 176 2.92 -21.06 -3.78
N ALA A 177 2.00 -20.13 -3.48
CA ALA A 177 0.62 -20.41 -3.09
C ALA A 177 -0.26 -20.98 -4.21
N SER A 178 -0.11 -20.49 -5.44
CA SER A 178 -0.96 -20.86 -6.60
C SER A 178 -0.58 -22.17 -7.28
N ARG A 179 0.67 -22.64 -7.15
CA ARG A 179 1.14 -23.81 -7.90
C ARG A 179 0.73 -25.12 -7.23
N ARG A 180 0.04 -25.98 -8.00
CA ARG A 180 -0.32 -27.35 -7.58
C ARG A 180 0.89 -28.26 -7.31
N ARG A 181 2.03 -28.02 -7.99
CA ARG A 181 3.27 -28.79 -7.79
C ARG A 181 4.24 -27.98 -6.94
N ARG A 182 4.83 -28.63 -5.93
CA ARG A 182 5.87 -28.03 -5.10
C ARG A 182 7.08 -27.65 -5.97
N ALA A 183 7.54 -26.41 -5.85
CA ALA A 183 8.78 -25.97 -6.47
C ALA A 183 9.98 -26.70 -5.83
N ALA A 184 11.00 -27.02 -6.62
CA ALA A 184 12.24 -27.57 -6.10
C ALA A 184 12.92 -26.56 -5.16
N ARG A 185 13.63 -27.06 -4.13
CA ARG A 185 14.32 -26.20 -3.14
C ARG A 185 15.28 -25.21 -3.80
N TRP A 186 16.04 -25.67 -4.80
CA TRP A 186 16.92 -24.81 -5.59
C TRP A 186 16.19 -23.68 -6.32
N THR A 187 14.98 -23.92 -6.82
CA THR A 187 14.17 -22.87 -7.44
C THR A 187 13.77 -21.80 -6.43
N VAL A 188 13.45 -22.20 -5.19
CA VAL A 188 13.13 -21.26 -4.11
C VAL A 188 14.36 -20.44 -3.74
N VAL A 189 15.52 -21.09 -3.56
CA VAL A 189 16.79 -20.40 -3.28
C VAL A 189 17.15 -19.41 -4.39
N ALA A 190 17.09 -19.83 -5.66
CA ALA A 190 17.34 -18.95 -6.79
C ALA A 190 16.36 -17.76 -6.85
N THR A 191 15.09 -18.00 -6.52
CA THR A 191 14.07 -16.94 -6.44
C THR A 191 14.43 -15.94 -5.35
N VAL A 192 14.81 -16.39 -4.15
CA VAL A 192 15.20 -15.52 -3.04
C VAL A 192 16.44 -14.70 -3.40
N LEU A 193 17.47 -15.32 -3.97
CA LEU A 193 18.67 -14.62 -4.41
C LEU A 193 18.35 -13.57 -5.49
N GLY A 194 17.48 -13.92 -6.45
CA GLY A 194 17.01 -12.99 -7.47
C GLY A 194 16.27 -11.79 -6.86
N ILE A 195 15.38 -12.03 -5.90
CA ILE A 195 14.63 -10.97 -5.20
C ILE A 195 15.57 -10.05 -4.43
N LEU A 196 16.51 -10.61 -3.65
CA LEU A 196 17.50 -9.83 -2.89
C LEU A 196 18.42 -9.00 -3.79
N ALA A 197 18.63 -9.41 -5.05
CA ALA A 197 19.41 -8.65 -6.02
C ALA A 197 18.64 -7.49 -6.66
N ILE A 198 17.30 -7.43 -6.57
CA ILE A 198 16.46 -6.40 -7.22
C ILE A 198 16.89 -4.98 -6.84
N PRO A 199 17.05 -4.61 -5.55
CA PRO A 199 17.38 -3.24 -5.18
C PRO A 199 18.75 -2.82 -5.70
N GLU A 200 19.73 -3.72 -5.62
CA GLU A 200 21.09 -3.48 -6.11
C GLU A 200 21.11 -3.33 -7.63
N ALA A 201 20.39 -4.18 -8.36
CA ALA A 201 20.27 -4.09 -9.81
C ALA A 201 19.60 -2.79 -10.24
N PHE A 202 18.53 -2.39 -9.56
CA PHE A 202 17.86 -1.10 -9.80
C PHE A 202 18.80 0.08 -9.54
N TYR A 203 19.46 0.11 -8.37
CA TYR A 203 20.40 1.16 -8.00
C TYR A 203 21.53 1.29 -9.02
N ARG A 204 22.13 0.16 -9.43
CA ARG A 204 23.14 0.13 -10.49
C ARG A 204 22.61 0.61 -11.83
N ALA A 205 21.38 0.27 -12.19
CA ALA A 205 20.79 0.75 -13.43
C ALA A 205 20.62 2.29 -13.43
N VAL A 206 20.24 2.88 -12.29
CA VAL A 206 20.10 4.34 -12.14
C VAL A 206 21.44 5.07 -12.33
N PHE A 207 22.53 4.53 -11.79
CA PHE A 207 23.86 5.16 -11.85
C PHE A 207 24.77 4.59 -12.95
N HIS A 208 24.22 3.87 -13.94
CA HIS A 208 25.02 3.15 -14.92
C HIS A 208 25.97 4.04 -15.74
N GLY A 209 25.54 5.24 -16.14
CA GLY A 209 26.37 6.20 -16.87
C GLY A 209 27.58 6.68 -16.05
N SER A 210 27.32 7.07 -14.79
CA SER A 210 28.35 7.55 -13.87
C SER A 210 29.28 6.46 -13.32
N MET A 211 28.87 5.19 -13.36
CA MET A 211 29.67 4.05 -12.89
C MET A 211 30.87 3.69 -13.77
N ARG A 212 31.01 4.26 -14.97
CA ARG A 212 32.20 4.07 -15.80
C ARG A 212 33.48 4.70 -15.22
N GLN A 213 33.37 5.59 -14.23
CA GLN A 213 34.51 6.32 -13.64
C GLN A 213 34.77 6.04 -12.15
N SER A 214 33.90 5.34 -11.41
CA SER A 214 34.13 5.05 -9.98
C SER A 214 33.35 3.84 -9.47
N SER A 215 33.93 3.09 -8.52
CA SER A 215 33.27 1.99 -7.81
C SER A 215 32.19 2.55 -6.87
N SER A 216 30.94 2.62 -7.34
CA SER A 216 29.83 3.07 -6.53
C SER A 216 29.55 2.10 -5.37
N PRO A 217 29.24 2.62 -4.17
CA PRO A 217 28.85 1.80 -3.03
C PRO A 217 27.53 1.07 -3.30
N SER A 218 27.34 -0.12 -2.70
CA SER A 218 26.08 -0.88 -2.81
C SER A 218 24.90 -0.05 -2.29
N ILE A 219 23.67 -0.40 -2.71
CA ILE A 219 22.45 0.26 -2.22
C ILE A 219 22.31 0.14 -0.69
N TYR A 220 22.81 -0.95 -0.10
CA TYR A 220 22.82 -1.13 1.34
C TYR A 220 23.79 -0.18 2.04
N HIS A 221 24.98 0.05 1.46
CA HIS A 221 25.88 1.08 1.95
C HIS A 221 25.26 2.48 1.73
N ALA A 222 24.62 2.73 0.60
CA ALA A 222 23.89 3.98 0.35
C ALA A 222 22.78 4.22 1.39
N LEU A 223 22.05 3.18 1.78
CA LEU A 223 21.05 3.25 2.85
C LEU A 223 21.67 3.64 4.19
N VAL A 224 22.73 2.94 4.61
CA VAL A 224 23.42 3.24 5.89
C VAL A 224 23.98 4.66 5.87
N ARG A 225 24.63 5.04 4.78
CA ARG A 225 25.18 6.38 4.60
C ARG A 225 24.08 7.45 4.64
N PHE A 226 22.97 7.23 3.93
CA PHE A 226 21.81 8.11 3.96
C PHE A 226 21.28 8.28 5.39
N THR A 227 21.08 7.19 6.13
CA THR A 227 20.58 7.24 7.51
C THR A 227 21.52 8.03 8.43
N LEU A 228 22.82 7.78 8.34
CA LEU A 228 23.82 8.44 9.19
C LEU A 228 24.07 9.91 8.81
N GLN A 229 23.88 10.28 7.53
CA GLN A 229 24.04 11.65 7.06
C GLN A 229 22.81 12.52 7.34
N THR A 230 21.61 11.96 7.20
CA THR A 230 20.35 12.70 7.41
C THR A 230 19.97 12.83 8.87
N THR A 231 20.39 11.88 9.71
CA THR A 231 19.95 11.82 11.11
C THR A 231 21.13 11.57 12.05
N PRO A 232 21.41 12.49 13.00
CA PRO A 232 22.48 12.30 13.97
C PRO A 232 22.31 11.01 14.80
N MET A 233 23.41 10.34 15.12
CA MET A 233 23.38 9.09 15.92
C MET A 233 22.63 9.23 17.25
N LYS A 234 22.78 10.37 17.94
CA LYS A 234 22.04 10.65 19.19
C LYS A 234 20.53 10.62 18.97
N THR A 235 20.05 11.19 17.86
CA THR A 235 18.65 11.20 17.48
C THR A 235 18.17 9.80 17.10
N LEU A 236 18.96 9.03 16.34
CA LEU A 236 18.64 7.64 16.02
C LEU A 236 18.48 6.77 17.27
N PHE A 237 19.38 6.90 18.26
CA PHE A 237 19.25 6.20 19.54
C PHE A 237 18.01 6.63 20.33
N ALA A 238 17.72 7.94 20.37
CA ALA A 238 16.54 8.47 21.02
C ALA A 238 15.24 7.95 20.37
N LEU A 239 15.17 7.97 19.04
CA LEU A 239 14.04 7.43 18.28
C LEU A 239 13.90 5.92 18.48
N GLY A 240 14.99 5.16 18.43
CA GLY A 240 14.97 3.72 18.68
C GLY A 240 14.48 3.36 20.08
N THR A 241 14.92 4.11 21.10
CA THR A 241 14.46 3.95 22.48
C THR A 241 12.98 4.31 22.61
N TYR A 242 12.56 5.43 22.02
CA TYR A 242 11.17 5.88 21.98
C TYR A 242 10.24 4.86 21.33
N TRP A 243 10.64 4.30 20.20
CA TRP A 243 9.89 3.27 19.49
C TRP A 243 9.79 1.98 20.31
N LEU A 244 10.88 1.55 20.94
CA LEU A 244 10.87 0.37 21.80
C LEU A 244 9.89 0.53 22.98
N ILE A 245 9.91 1.69 23.64
CA ILE A 245 8.99 2.01 24.74
C ILE A 245 7.54 2.04 24.24
N SER A 246 7.29 2.68 23.09
CA SER A 246 5.95 2.79 22.50
C SER A 246 5.37 1.41 22.15
N VAL A 247 6.18 0.54 21.53
CA VAL A 247 5.80 -0.83 21.23
C VAL A 247 5.54 -1.62 22.51
N ALA A 248 6.43 -1.53 23.51
CA ALA A 248 6.25 -2.22 24.79
C ALA A 248 4.95 -1.78 25.49
N ALA A 249 4.65 -0.48 25.50
CA ALA A 249 3.43 0.08 26.06
C ALA A 249 2.18 -0.42 25.33
N ALA A 250 2.19 -0.46 23.99
CA ALA A 250 1.08 -0.99 23.21
C ALA A 250 0.87 -2.49 23.43
N LEU A 251 1.95 -3.29 23.49
CA LEU A 251 1.87 -4.72 23.79
C LEU A 251 1.31 -4.96 25.20
N TYR A 252 1.73 -4.17 26.18
CA TYR A 252 1.19 -4.22 27.53
C TYR A 252 -0.31 -3.86 27.55
N ALA A 253 -0.71 -2.81 26.84
CA ALA A 253 -2.12 -2.42 26.71
C ALA A 253 -2.96 -3.52 26.05
N ILE A 254 -2.47 -4.15 24.98
CA ILE A 254 -3.12 -5.29 24.31
C ILE A 254 -3.26 -6.47 25.26
N HIS A 255 -2.21 -6.78 26.01
CA HIS A 255 -2.22 -7.88 26.98
C HIS A 255 -3.27 -7.64 28.07
N ARG A 256 -3.31 -6.43 28.63
CA ARG A 256 -4.27 -6.05 29.69
C ARG A 256 -5.71 -5.98 29.21
N THR A 257 -5.93 -5.67 27.94
CA THR A 257 -7.28 -5.52 27.35
C THR A 257 -7.80 -6.78 26.65
N ARG A 258 -7.01 -7.87 26.62
CA ARG A 258 -7.32 -9.09 25.86
C ARG A 258 -8.70 -9.69 26.18
N SER A 259 -9.13 -9.65 27.44
CA SER A 259 -10.41 -10.22 27.90
C SER A 259 -11.51 -9.19 28.13
N SER A 260 -11.18 -7.89 28.13
CA SER A 260 -12.10 -6.83 28.53
C SER A 260 -12.67 -6.02 27.36
N VAL A 261 -12.03 -6.03 26.19
CA VAL A 261 -12.50 -5.27 25.01
C VAL A 261 -12.62 -6.16 23.78
N SER A 262 -13.51 -5.76 22.87
CA SER A 262 -13.71 -6.44 21.59
C SER A 262 -12.46 -6.42 20.72
N ASN A 263 -12.32 -7.40 19.83
CA ASN A 263 -11.21 -7.46 18.86
C ASN A 263 -11.13 -6.18 18.02
N THR A 264 -12.28 -5.60 17.65
CA THR A 264 -12.38 -4.34 16.90
C THR A 264 -11.68 -3.19 17.62
N ILE A 265 -11.96 -2.98 18.91
CA ILE A 265 -11.32 -1.92 19.71
C ILE A 265 -9.84 -2.21 19.93
N ARG A 266 -9.49 -3.48 20.20
CA ARG A 266 -8.09 -3.86 20.45
C ARG A 266 -7.19 -3.64 19.22
N ARG A 267 -7.72 -3.84 18.00
CA ARG A 267 -6.98 -3.53 16.76
C ARG A 267 -6.63 -2.04 16.64
N LYS A 268 -7.44 -1.15 17.21
CA LYS A 268 -7.18 0.30 17.19
C LYS A 268 -6.00 0.72 18.07
N ILE A 269 -5.56 -0.12 19.02
CA ILE A 269 -4.31 0.12 19.75
C ILE A 269 -3.12 0.21 18.80
N PHE A 270 -3.05 -0.65 17.78
CA PHE A 270 -2.01 -0.58 16.77
C PHE A 270 -2.15 0.65 15.86
N HIS A 271 -3.37 1.11 15.61
CA HIS A 271 -3.62 2.31 14.79
C HIS A 271 -3.13 3.57 15.53
N PHE A 272 -3.44 3.69 16.83
CA PHE A 272 -2.89 4.75 17.66
C PHE A 272 -1.38 4.63 17.85
N LEU A 273 -0.84 3.42 17.97
CA LEU A 273 0.60 3.19 18.06
C LEU A 273 1.34 3.77 16.85
N VAL A 274 0.81 3.58 15.63
CA VAL A 274 1.37 4.15 14.40
C VAL A 274 1.41 5.69 14.46
N VAL A 275 0.33 6.32 14.94
CA VAL A 275 0.30 7.78 15.14
C VAL A 275 1.37 8.20 16.15
N ILE A 276 1.44 7.54 17.30
CA ILE A 276 2.41 7.87 18.35
C ILE A 276 3.84 7.71 17.84
N MET A 277 4.19 6.53 17.32
CA MET A 277 5.56 6.20 16.91
C MET A 277 6.10 7.09 15.80
N PHE A 278 5.26 7.40 14.80
CA PHE A 278 5.76 7.98 13.56
C PHE A 278 5.48 9.48 13.44
N THR A 279 4.56 10.07 14.21
CA THR A 279 4.29 11.51 14.15
C THR A 279 5.51 12.39 14.48
N PRO A 280 6.33 12.10 15.51
CA PRO A 280 7.55 12.88 15.78
C PRO A 280 8.55 12.81 14.63
N VAL A 281 8.67 11.64 14.00
CA VAL A 281 9.60 11.39 12.89
C VAL A 281 9.09 12.02 11.60
N MET A 282 7.78 12.00 11.36
CA MET A 282 7.17 12.70 10.24
C MET A 282 7.45 14.20 10.30
N ARG A 283 7.40 14.82 11.50
CA ARG A 283 7.70 16.25 11.64
C ARG A 283 9.17 16.60 11.51
N ALA A 284 10.05 15.79 12.09
CA ALA A 284 11.47 16.13 12.22
C ALA A 284 12.36 15.51 11.13
N HIS A 285 11.99 14.33 10.61
CA HIS A 285 12.81 13.48 9.76
C HIS A 285 11.93 12.72 8.73
N GLU A 286 11.12 13.44 7.96
CA GLU A 286 10.18 12.88 6.98
C GLU A 286 10.87 11.94 5.97
N ASP A 287 12.03 12.33 5.47
CA ASP A 287 12.82 11.54 4.50
C ASP A 287 13.32 10.22 5.08
N LEU A 288 13.72 10.22 6.35
CA LEU A 288 14.05 8.98 7.06
C LEU A 288 12.83 8.06 7.13
N LEU A 289 11.66 8.62 7.44
CA LEU A 289 10.42 7.87 7.58
C LEU A 289 9.97 7.25 6.23
N ARG A 290 10.09 7.99 5.12
CA ARG A 290 9.81 7.52 3.75
C ARG A 290 10.61 6.25 3.43
N VAL A 291 11.93 6.29 3.64
CA VAL A 291 12.82 5.15 3.36
C VAL A 291 12.58 4.02 4.37
N ALA A 292 12.38 4.32 5.65
CA ALA A 292 12.11 3.34 6.68
C ALA A 292 10.83 2.53 6.40
N PHE A 293 9.76 3.18 5.91
CA PHE A 293 8.54 2.48 5.50
C PHE A 293 8.77 1.55 4.30
N ALA A 294 9.62 1.91 3.34
CA ALA A 294 9.91 1.06 2.19
C ALA A 294 10.66 -0.21 2.62
N VAL A 295 11.63 -0.05 3.52
CA VAL A 295 12.35 -1.16 4.16
C VAL A 295 11.40 -2.02 4.99
N ALA A 296 10.53 -1.41 5.81
CA ALA A 296 9.55 -2.13 6.62
C ALA A 296 8.58 -2.95 5.76
N PHE A 297 8.11 -2.40 4.64
CA PHE A 297 7.27 -3.12 3.68
C PHE A 297 8.00 -4.34 3.11
N ALA A 298 9.27 -4.18 2.71
CA ALA A 298 10.07 -5.28 2.21
C ALA A 298 10.26 -6.39 3.27
N LEU A 299 10.47 -6.02 4.54
CA LEU A 299 10.59 -6.97 5.64
C LEU A 299 9.27 -7.70 5.91
N PHE A 300 8.14 -7.00 5.93
CA PHE A 300 6.83 -7.62 6.15
C PHE A 300 6.45 -8.57 5.01
N ALA A 301 6.71 -8.19 3.76
CA ALA A 301 6.57 -9.07 2.61
C ALA A 301 7.49 -10.30 2.69
N ALA A 302 8.74 -10.13 3.15
CA ALA A 302 9.68 -11.22 3.35
C ALA A 302 9.22 -12.20 4.44
N VAL A 303 8.64 -11.70 5.54
CA VAL A 303 8.06 -12.54 6.61
C VAL A 303 6.89 -13.36 6.09
N GLU A 304 6.01 -12.76 5.29
CA GLU A 304 4.89 -13.47 4.65
C GLU A 304 5.38 -14.55 3.67
N PHE A 305 6.40 -14.24 2.88
CA PHE A 305 7.04 -15.21 2.01
C PHE A 305 7.68 -16.36 2.82
N ALA A 306 8.38 -16.04 3.90
CA ALA A 306 9.01 -17.03 4.79
C ALA A 306 7.96 -17.94 5.46
N ARG A 307 6.82 -17.37 5.87
CA ARG A 307 5.66 -18.14 6.39
C ARG A 307 5.19 -19.17 5.38
N LEU A 308 5.02 -18.77 4.12
CA LEU A 308 4.64 -19.69 3.05
C LEU A 308 5.73 -20.73 2.75
N CYS A 309 7.01 -20.35 2.79
CA CYS A 309 8.12 -21.29 2.60
C CYS A 309 8.16 -22.36 3.70
N ASP A 310 7.98 -22.01 4.97
CA ASP A 310 7.96 -23.00 6.06
C ASP A 310 6.76 -23.96 5.93
N ILE A 311 5.60 -23.48 5.47
CA ILE A 311 4.42 -24.33 5.22
C ILE A 311 4.68 -25.34 4.08
N HIS A 312 5.38 -24.94 3.01
CA HIS A 312 5.55 -25.78 1.83
C HIS A 312 6.81 -26.68 1.88
N HIS A 313 7.89 -26.19 2.48
CA HIS A 313 9.22 -26.81 2.42
C HIS A 313 9.85 -27.07 3.80
N GLY A 314 9.35 -26.42 4.85
CA GLY A 314 9.86 -26.50 6.20
C GLY A 314 9.06 -27.41 7.11
N SER A 315 9.02 -27.07 8.39
CA SER A 315 8.33 -27.83 9.44
C SER A 315 6.85 -27.49 9.54
N GLY A 316 6.44 -26.37 8.93
CA GLY A 316 5.13 -25.75 9.08
C GLY A 316 4.87 -25.12 10.45
N ARG A 317 5.77 -25.28 11.44
CA ARG A 317 5.56 -24.79 12.82
C ARG A 317 5.68 -23.27 12.92
N VAL A 318 6.70 -22.70 12.28
CA VAL A 318 6.93 -21.24 12.26
C VAL A 318 5.82 -20.59 11.43
N GLY A 319 5.51 -21.17 10.28
CA GLY A 319 4.41 -20.72 9.42
C GLY A 319 3.07 -20.72 10.16
N ALA A 320 2.75 -21.80 10.88
CA ALA A 320 1.54 -21.88 11.69
C ALA A 320 1.55 -20.90 12.87
N PHE A 321 2.70 -20.67 13.51
CA PHE A 321 2.84 -19.68 14.57
C PHE A 321 2.56 -18.26 14.05
N ILE A 322 3.18 -17.86 12.93
CA ILE A 322 2.96 -16.55 12.30
C ILE A 322 1.50 -16.42 11.85
N THR A 323 0.94 -17.46 11.23
CA THR A 323 -0.49 -17.49 10.84
C THR A 323 -1.40 -17.25 12.06
N ARG A 324 -1.11 -17.84 13.23
CA ARG A 324 -1.87 -17.57 14.46
C ARG A 324 -1.68 -16.13 14.96
N MET A 325 -0.48 -15.56 14.81
CA MET A 325 -0.23 -14.16 15.16
C MET A 325 -1.03 -13.17 14.31
N TYR A 326 -1.27 -13.48 13.03
CA TYR A 326 -2.10 -12.64 12.15
C TYR A 326 -3.60 -12.62 12.53
N GLY A 327 -4.05 -13.45 13.48
CA GLY A 327 -5.39 -13.34 14.09
C GLY A 327 -6.53 -13.98 13.28
N ASP A 328 -7.75 -13.46 13.45
CA ASP A 328 -9.01 -14.06 12.97
C ASP A 328 -9.07 -14.23 11.43
N CYS A 329 -8.41 -13.36 10.65
CA CYS A 329 -8.33 -13.51 9.20
C CYS A 329 -7.64 -14.82 8.77
N ALA A 330 -6.68 -15.30 9.56
CA ALA A 330 -6.05 -16.59 9.36
C ALA A 330 -6.95 -17.76 9.79
N ALA A 331 -7.84 -17.57 10.77
CA ALA A 331 -8.79 -18.60 11.19
C ALA A 331 -9.76 -18.97 10.05
N ALA A 332 -10.18 -18.03 9.20
CA ALA A 332 -10.97 -18.33 7.99
C ALA A 332 -10.18 -19.15 6.94
N VAL A 333 -8.88 -18.88 6.80
CA VAL A 333 -7.97 -19.64 5.91
C VAL A 333 -7.68 -21.04 6.45
N VAL A 334 -7.66 -21.23 7.78
CA VAL A 334 -7.37 -22.52 8.44
C VAL A 334 -8.64 -23.37 8.64
N THR A 335 -9.81 -22.77 8.84
CA THR A 335 -11.08 -23.48 9.10
C THR A 335 -11.73 -24.02 7.83
N THR A 336 -11.37 -23.51 6.65
CA THR A 336 -11.73 -24.14 5.37
C THR A 336 -10.79 -25.31 5.09
N LYS A 337 -10.87 -26.37 5.92
CA LYS A 337 -10.22 -27.68 5.72
C LYS A 337 -10.48 -28.31 4.34
N THR A 338 -11.39 -27.74 3.55
CA THR A 338 -11.80 -28.19 2.22
C THR A 338 -11.28 -27.35 1.05
N SER A 339 -10.57 -26.24 1.30
CA SER A 339 -10.02 -25.39 0.23
C SER A 339 -8.51 -25.61 0.07
N SER A 340 -8.14 -26.32 -0.99
CA SER A 340 -6.78 -26.62 -1.41
C SER A 340 -5.87 -25.39 -1.58
N SER A 341 -4.76 -25.35 -0.82
CA SER A 341 -3.56 -24.48 -0.93
C SER A 341 -3.50 -23.26 0.02
N PRO A 342 -2.35 -23.01 0.68
CA PRO A 342 -2.12 -21.82 1.52
C PRO A 342 -2.23 -20.55 0.69
N ARG A 343 -2.97 -19.54 1.18
CA ARG A 343 -3.11 -18.22 0.55
C ARG A 343 -2.16 -17.19 1.16
N LEU A 344 -1.95 -16.10 0.43
CA LEU A 344 -1.33 -14.89 0.96
C LEU A 344 -2.25 -14.26 2.02
N ILE A 345 -1.64 -13.69 3.05
CA ILE A 345 -2.32 -12.89 4.07
C ILE A 345 -1.74 -11.49 4.00
N LEU A 346 -2.40 -10.55 3.31
CA LEU A 346 -1.85 -9.20 3.10
C LEU A 346 -2.28 -8.20 4.18
N ASP A 347 -3.34 -8.51 4.93
CA ASP A 347 -3.90 -7.66 5.99
C ASP A 347 -2.89 -7.23 7.06
N HIS A 348 -1.89 -8.05 7.36
CA HIS A 348 -0.96 -7.76 8.45
C HIS A 348 -0.02 -6.57 8.16
N PHE A 349 0.07 -6.12 6.91
CA PHE A 349 0.80 -4.92 6.53
C PHE A 349 -0.05 -3.87 5.83
N SER A 350 -1.39 -4.03 5.81
CA SER A 350 -2.30 -3.05 5.20
C SER A 350 -2.23 -1.70 5.91
N LEU A 351 -2.16 -1.69 7.25
CA LEU A 351 -1.99 -0.46 8.05
C LEU A 351 -0.69 0.26 7.70
N LEU A 352 0.41 -0.48 7.53
CA LEU A 352 1.71 0.09 7.11
C LEU A 352 1.57 0.77 5.74
N LEU A 353 0.98 0.09 4.76
CA LEU A 353 0.78 0.67 3.43
C LEU A 353 -0.20 1.86 3.45
N GLY A 354 -1.26 1.78 4.26
CA GLY A 354 -2.21 2.87 4.44
C GLY A 354 -1.59 4.17 4.93
N VAL A 355 -0.52 4.09 5.74
CA VAL A 355 0.24 5.28 6.17
C VAL A 355 1.43 5.61 5.27
N ALA A 356 2.06 4.61 4.66
CA ALA A 356 3.27 4.80 3.87
C ALA A 356 3.00 5.37 2.48
N VAL A 357 1.96 4.89 1.78
CA VAL A 357 1.77 5.28 0.39
C VAL A 357 1.39 6.76 0.23
N PRO A 358 0.47 7.35 1.02
CA PRO A 358 0.22 8.80 0.95
C PRO A 358 1.49 9.63 1.16
N LEU A 359 2.40 9.17 2.02
CA LEU A 359 3.68 9.81 2.28
C LEU A 359 4.64 9.72 1.09
N TRP A 360 4.82 8.54 0.48
CA TRP A 360 5.63 8.37 -0.74
C TRP A 360 5.10 9.19 -1.90
N MET A 361 3.78 9.27 -2.01
CA MET A 361 3.10 10.04 -3.03
C MET A 361 3.17 11.55 -2.78
N SER A 362 3.49 11.99 -1.57
CA SER A 362 3.54 13.42 -1.24
C SER A 362 4.94 14.02 -1.29
N GLU A 363 5.93 13.29 -1.82
CA GLU A 363 7.30 13.79 -1.96
C GLU A 363 7.33 15.04 -2.86
N GLY A 364 7.93 16.11 -2.34
CA GLY A 364 8.01 17.40 -3.03
C GLY A 364 6.73 18.24 -3.01
N ILE A 365 5.66 17.78 -2.36
CA ILE A 365 4.52 18.65 -2.01
C ILE A 365 4.97 19.52 -0.82
N GLY A 366 4.73 20.83 -0.88
CA GLY A 366 5.21 21.78 0.12
C GLY A 366 4.88 21.38 1.56
N ALA A 367 5.75 21.75 2.51
CA ALA A 367 5.70 21.34 3.92
C ALA A 367 4.38 21.64 4.68
N ARG A 368 3.48 22.44 4.08
CA ARG A 368 2.17 22.80 4.64
C ARG A 368 1.01 21.92 4.14
N SER A 369 1.29 20.86 3.38
CA SER A 369 0.26 19.94 2.88
C SER A 369 -0.15 18.89 3.91
N LEU A 370 -1.45 18.58 3.94
CA LEU A 370 -2.02 17.48 4.72
C LEU A 370 -1.95 16.12 4.01
N ALA A 371 -1.63 16.09 2.71
CA ALA A 371 -1.56 14.85 1.94
C ALA A 371 -0.64 13.76 2.54
N PRO A 372 0.60 14.05 3.01
CA PRO A 372 1.46 13.03 3.62
C PRO A 372 0.90 12.48 4.95
N TRP A 373 0.08 13.28 5.64
CA TRP A 373 -0.53 12.92 6.92
C TRP A 373 -1.80 12.08 6.79
N SER A 374 -2.31 11.88 5.59
CA SER A 374 -3.63 11.30 5.35
C SER A 374 -3.84 9.96 6.04
N GLY A 375 -2.85 9.05 6.02
CA GLY A 375 -2.98 7.75 6.70
C GLY A 375 -3.01 7.86 8.22
N PHE A 376 -2.28 8.82 8.80
CA PHE A 376 -2.25 9.07 10.24
C PHE A 376 -3.59 9.63 10.71
N LEU A 377 -4.13 10.58 9.95
CA LEU A 377 -5.37 11.27 10.25
C LEU A 377 -6.58 10.34 10.05
N THR A 378 -6.62 9.60 8.95
CA THR A 378 -7.79 8.78 8.61
C THR A 378 -7.76 7.41 9.28
N LEU A 379 -6.68 6.64 9.21
CA LEU A 379 -6.61 5.29 9.81
C LEU A 379 -6.24 5.37 11.29
N GLY A 380 -5.20 6.13 11.58
CA GLY A 380 -4.67 6.27 12.94
C GLY A 380 -5.71 6.86 13.89
N VAL A 381 -6.35 7.96 13.48
CA VAL A 381 -7.32 8.70 14.30
C VAL A 381 -8.76 8.43 13.87
N GLY A 382 -9.16 8.85 12.67
CA GLY A 382 -10.57 8.83 12.22
C GLY A 382 -11.25 7.48 12.38
N ASP A 383 -10.73 6.45 11.73
CA ASP A 383 -11.23 5.06 11.75
C ASP A 383 -11.15 4.44 13.15
N SER A 384 -10.13 4.80 13.94
CA SER A 384 -10.06 4.41 15.36
C SER A 384 -11.21 4.98 16.17
N PHE A 385 -11.48 6.28 16.07
CA PHE A 385 -12.58 6.93 16.78
C PHE A 385 -13.94 6.48 16.25
N ALA A 386 -14.08 6.27 14.94
CA ALA A 386 -15.30 5.73 14.35
C ALA A 386 -15.66 4.37 14.93
N ALA A 387 -14.69 3.47 15.03
CA ALA A 387 -14.90 2.13 15.58
C ALA A 387 -15.16 2.17 17.10
N ILE A 388 -14.43 2.99 17.86
CA ILE A 388 -14.60 3.09 19.31
C ILE A 388 -15.99 3.66 19.64
N VAL A 389 -16.35 4.80 19.05
CA VAL A 389 -17.64 5.45 19.29
C VAL A 389 -18.79 4.62 18.70
N GLY A 390 -18.59 4.00 17.53
CA GLY A 390 -19.60 3.13 16.93
C GLY A 390 -19.92 1.89 17.79
N VAL A 391 -18.92 1.31 18.46
CA VAL A 391 -19.13 0.17 19.36
C VAL A 391 -19.72 0.60 20.71
N THR A 392 -19.32 1.74 21.26
CA THR A 392 -19.73 2.16 22.62
C THR A 392 -21.01 3.00 22.66
N MET A 393 -21.25 3.84 21.64
CA MET A 393 -22.32 4.83 21.61
C MET A 393 -23.21 4.73 20.36
N GLY A 394 -22.90 3.85 19.41
CA GLY A 394 -23.62 3.72 18.16
C GLY A 394 -25.05 3.20 18.35
N LYS A 395 -26.04 4.05 18.06
CA LYS A 395 -27.47 3.70 18.10
C LYS A 395 -28.06 3.63 16.69
N HIS A 396 -27.62 4.52 15.81
CA HIS A 396 -28.18 4.66 14.47
C HIS A 396 -27.33 3.90 13.44
N ARG A 397 -27.71 2.65 13.18
CA ARG A 397 -27.07 1.79 12.17
C ARG A 397 -27.48 2.21 10.76
N VAL A 398 -26.54 2.16 9.83
CA VAL A 398 -26.74 2.57 8.43
C VAL A 398 -26.76 1.34 7.50
N PHE A 399 -27.49 1.40 6.39
CA PHE A 399 -27.69 0.36 5.36
C PHE A 399 -28.51 -0.87 5.78
N SER A 400 -28.32 -1.37 7.00
CA SER A 400 -29.09 -2.49 7.55
C SER A 400 -29.00 -2.50 9.07
N SER A 401 -30.03 -3.00 9.74
CA SER A 401 -30.01 -3.26 11.19
C SER A 401 -28.90 -4.24 11.61
N ALA A 402 -28.39 -5.05 10.67
CA ALA A 402 -27.26 -5.94 10.88
C ALA A 402 -25.88 -5.29 10.65
N SER A 403 -25.82 -4.06 10.13
CA SER A 403 -24.57 -3.37 9.84
C SER A 403 -23.85 -2.93 11.13
N ALA A 404 -22.53 -3.08 11.15
CA ALA A 404 -21.68 -2.53 12.22
C ALA A 404 -21.43 -1.02 12.10
N LYS A 405 -21.78 -0.42 10.94
CA LYS A 405 -21.55 1.00 10.64
C LYS A 405 -22.65 1.87 11.24
N THR A 406 -22.26 2.99 11.86
CA THR A 406 -23.18 3.88 12.61
C THR A 406 -22.96 5.34 12.26
N ILE A 407 -24.01 6.15 12.37
CA ILE A 407 -23.93 7.60 12.15
C ILE A 407 -23.03 8.24 13.21
N GLU A 408 -23.11 7.78 14.46
CA GLU A 408 -22.27 8.27 15.55
C GLU A 408 -20.78 7.98 15.29
N GLY A 409 -20.47 6.80 14.75
CA GLY A 409 -19.12 6.47 14.29
C GLY A 409 -18.63 7.40 13.17
N SER A 410 -19.48 7.70 12.18
CA SER A 410 -19.15 8.66 11.11
C SER A 410 -18.84 10.06 11.63
N LEU A 411 -19.66 10.53 12.58
CA LEU A 411 -19.49 11.84 13.19
C LEU A 411 -18.19 11.88 14.00
N ALA A 412 -17.90 10.82 14.76
CA ALA A 412 -16.65 10.67 15.49
C ALA A 412 -15.44 10.65 14.55
N PHE A 413 -15.51 9.96 13.41
CA PHE A 413 -14.49 10.00 12.36
C PHE A 413 -14.22 11.45 11.94
N THR A 414 -15.28 12.17 11.57
CA THR A 414 -15.19 13.54 11.02
C THR A 414 -14.56 14.49 12.03
N ILE A 415 -15.10 14.52 13.26
CA ILE A 415 -14.64 15.44 14.32
C ILE A 415 -13.19 15.13 14.71
N SER A 416 -12.85 13.85 14.91
CA SER A 416 -11.50 13.46 15.32
C SER A 416 -10.46 13.70 14.24
N THR A 417 -10.80 13.50 12.96
CA THR A 417 -9.92 13.80 11.82
C THR A 417 -9.62 15.30 11.72
N ILE A 418 -10.65 16.15 11.87
CA ILE A 418 -10.47 17.61 11.89
C ILE A 418 -9.57 18.02 13.06
N ALA A 419 -9.87 17.54 14.27
CA ALA A 419 -9.09 17.86 15.46
C ALA A 419 -7.62 17.44 15.31
N ALA A 420 -7.37 16.23 14.81
CA ALA A 420 -6.01 15.75 14.58
C ALA A 420 -5.28 16.55 13.49
N ALA A 421 -5.95 16.92 12.40
CA ALA A 421 -5.35 17.74 11.35
C ALA A 421 -4.91 19.11 11.90
N LEU A 422 -5.72 19.73 12.75
CA LEU A 422 -5.39 20.99 13.42
C LEU A 422 -4.20 20.86 14.38
N CYS A 423 -3.99 19.70 15.01
CA CYS A 423 -2.83 19.47 15.88
C CYS A 423 -1.53 19.20 15.11
N VAL A 424 -1.63 18.78 13.84
CA VAL A 424 -0.50 18.19 13.11
C VAL A 424 0.23 19.18 12.22
N SER A 425 -0.48 20.15 11.65
CA SER A 425 0.04 21.04 10.61
C SER A 425 -0.07 22.52 10.94
N ASP A 426 0.93 23.30 10.52
CA ASP A 426 0.78 24.71 10.19
C ASP A 426 -0.03 24.81 8.88
N VAL A 427 -1.34 24.60 9.01
CA VAL A 427 -2.29 24.31 7.95
C VAL A 427 -2.34 25.43 6.88
N ASP A 428 -2.08 25.08 5.62
CA ASP A 428 -2.46 25.88 4.43
C ASP A 428 -3.65 25.22 3.69
N ILE A 429 -4.67 24.85 4.44
CA ILE A 429 -5.97 24.38 3.92
C ILE A 429 -7.09 25.22 4.52
N SER A 430 -8.05 25.62 3.69
CA SER A 430 -9.23 26.31 4.22
C SER A 430 -10.01 25.36 5.15
N PHE A 431 -10.48 25.88 6.28
CA PHE A 431 -11.25 25.10 7.24
C PHE A 431 -12.46 24.40 6.57
N THR A 432 -13.12 25.09 5.65
CA THR A 432 -14.20 24.54 4.83
C THR A 432 -13.76 23.31 4.05
N ARG A 433 -12.61 23.36 3.36
CA ARG A 433 -12.07 22.22 2.60
C ARG A 433 -11.70 21.06 3.52
N LEU A 434 -11.14 21.33 4.70
CA LEU A 434 -10.84 20.31 5.70
C LEU A 434 -12.11 19.61 6.23
N VAL A 435 -13.17 20.37 6.51
CA VAL A 435 -14.47 19.83 6.94
C VAL A 435 -15.06 18.94 5.86
N PHE A 436 -15.11 19.40 4.60
CA PHE A 436 -15.62 18.59 3.49
C PHE A 436 -14.76 17.34 3.26
N ALA A 437 -13.43 17.46 3.26
CA ALA A 437 -12.54 16.33 3.07
C ALA A 437 -12.75 15.25 4.15
N SER A 438 -12.89 15.67 5.41
CA SER A 438 -13.10 14.78 6.55
C SER A 438 -14.48 14.10 6.49
N ALA A 439 -15.54 14.87 6.20
CA ALA A 439 -16.91 14.36 6.13
C ALA A 439 -17.12 13.40 4.95
N LEU A 440 -16.57 13.73 3.77
CA LEU A 440 -16.64 12.84 2.61
C LEU A 440 -15.84 11.56 2.87
N THR A 441 -14.68 11.64 3.53
CA THR A 441 -13.90 10.44 3.89
C THR A 441 -14.63 9.57 4.90
N ALA A 442 -15.34 10.18 5.87
CA ALA A 442 -16.22 9.43 6.78
C ALA A 442 -17.38 8.75 6.04
N ALA A 443 -17.94 9.38 5.01
CA ALA A 443 -18.96 8.75 4.16
C ALA A 443 -18.40 7.59 3.31
N CYS A 444 -17.15 7.71 2.85
CA CYS A 444 -16.42 6.64 2.19
C CYS A 444 -16.18 5.45 3.16
N GLU A 445 -15.84 5.73 4.42
CA GLU A 445 -15.73 4.70 5.47
C GLU A 445 -17.07 3.99 5.70
N LEU A 446 -18.19 4.73 5.73
CA LEU A 446 -19.51 4.13 5.92
C LEU A 446 -19.90 3.15 4.82
N THR A 447 -19.48 3.45 3.59
CA THR A 447 -19.87 2.70 2.38
C THR A 447 -18.86 1.63 1.98
N SER A 448 -17.69 1.58 2.62
CA SER A 448 -16.63 0.62 2.30
C SER A 448 -16.60 -0.56 3.27
N ASP A 449 -16.55 -1.76 2.70
CA ASP A 449 -16.35 -3.02 3.42
C ASP A 449 -14.98 -3.62 3.03
N GLY A 450 -14.11 -3.81 4.02
CA GLY A 450 -12.87 -4.61 3.89
C GLY A 450 -11.63 -3.92 3.32
N VAL A 451 -11.77 -2.78 2.62
CA VAL A 451 -10.66 -2.04 1.97
C VAL A 451 -10.38 -0.65 2.55
N ASP A 452 -10.97 -0.35 3.70
CA ASP A 452 -10.83 0.91 4.43
C ASP A 452 -9.35 1.36 4.61
N ASN A 453 -8.47 0.44 4.99
CA ASN A 453 -7.04 0.70 5.24
C ASN A 453 -6.26 1.21 4.01
N PHE A 454 -6.74 0.91 2.80
CA PHE A 454 -6.12 1.43 1.59
C PHE A 454 -6.86 2.66 1.10
N VAL A 455 -8.19 2.62 1.05
CA VAL A 455 -8.99 3.61 0.35
C VAL A 455 -9.05 4.94 1.08
N LEU A 456 -9.25 4.94 2.40
CA LEU A 456 -9.50 6.17 3.16
C LEU A 456 -8.32 7.16 3.11
N PRO A 457 -7.05 6.72 3.28
CA PRO A 457 -5.92 7.62 3.15
C PRO A 457 -5.80 8.26 1.78
N PHE A 458 -5.99 7.49 0.70
CA PHE A 458 -5.91 8.03 -0.66
C PHE A 458 -7.03 9.01 -0.95
N TYR A 459 -8.25 8.68 -0.51
CA TYR A 459 -9.40 9.53 -0.74
C TYR A 459 -9.24 10.87 -0.02
N PHE A 460 -8.82 10.85 1.24
CA PHE A 460 -8.52 12.07 1.99
C PHE A 460 -7.37 12.84 1.36
N ALA A 461 -6.26 12.18 1.00
CA ALA A 461 -5.10 12.82 0.35
C ALA A 461 -5.49 13.55 -0.94
N ALA A 462 -6.39 12.98 -1.73
CA ALA A 462 -6.89 13.59 -2.96
C ALA A 462 -7.76 14.83 -2.70
N LEU A 463 -8.50 14.86 -1.59
CA LEU A 463 -9.38 15.98 -1.22
C LEU A 463 -8.63 17.17 -0.61
N VAL A 464 -7.52 16.92 0.07
CA VAL A 464 -6.73 17.94 0.79
C VAL A 464 -5.51 18.48 0.03
N ARG A 465 -5.26 17.96 -1.17
CA ARG A 465 -4.30 18.51 -2.13
C ARG A 465 -4.94 19.68 -2.86
#